data_AF-A0A353RKE2-F1
#
_entry.id   AF-A0A353RKE2-F1
#
_cell.length_a   1.000
_cell.length_b   1.000
_cell.length_c   1.000
_cell.angle_alpha   90.00
_cell.angle_beta   90.00
_cell.angle_gamma   90.00
#
_symmetry.space_group_name_H-M   'P 1'
#
loop_
_entity.id
_entity.type
_entity.pdbx_description
1 polymer ?
#
loop_
_entity_poly.entity_id
_entity_poly.type
_entity_poly.pdbx_seq_one_letter_code
_entity_poly.pdbx_strand_id
1 'polypeptide(L)'
;CAGPFAADGFFGSGRFKEFDAILAMYHDQGLIPFKTLAMDAGVNFTAGLPIVRTSPDHGTAYNIAGKNLASDESFRQAIYMAMDIFRNRIAYDEPSRNPLKKMFFDRGKDDEKLDLTKEETE
;
A
#
# COMPACT_ATOMS: atom_id res chain seq x y z
N CYS A 1 10.31 -10.43 1.70
CA CYS A 1 9.18 -10.85 2.56
C CYS A 1 9.71 -11.80 3.63
N ALA A 2 9.18 -11.73 4.86
CA ALA A 2 9.52 -12.65 5.95
C ALA A 2 8.24 -13.28 6.52
N GLY A 3 8.33 -14.54 6.95
CA GLY A 3 7.19 -15.31 7.46
C GLY A 3 7.25 -16.78 7.00
N PRO A 4 6.25 -17.60 7.35
CA PRO A 4 5.04 -17.25 8.10
C PRO A 4 5.29 -17.02 9.60
N PHE A 5 4.48 -16.17 10.22
CA PHE A 5 4.48 -15.94 11.67
C PHE A 5 3.14 -16.39 12.28
N ALA A 6 3.17 -16.88 13.51
CA ALA A 6 1.95 -17.10 14.29
C ALA A 6 1.35 -15.73 14.65
N ALA A 7 0.09 -15.48 14.24
CA ALA A 7 -0.51 -14.15 14.30
C ALA A 7 -0.63 -13.61 15.75
N ASP A 8 -1.04 -14.47 16.68
CA ASP A 8 -1.14 -14.15 18.11
C ASP A 8 0.21 -13.68 18.68
N GLY A 9 1.27 -14.46 18.48
CA GLY A 9 2.62 -14.10 18.92
C GLY A 9 3.18 -12.88 18.18
N PHE A 10 2.89 -12.76 16.89
CA PHE A 10 3.35 -11.65 16.05
C PHE A 10 2.78 -10.30 16.50
N PHE A 11 1.47 -10.22 16.70
CA PHE A 11 0.82 -8.99 17.17
C PHE A 11 1.07 -8.77 18.66
N GLY A 12 1.06 -9.82 19.49
CA GLY A 12 1.27 -9.73 20.94
C GLY A 12 2.69 -9.29 21.34
N SER A 13 3.70 -9.64 20.55
CA SER A 13 5.09 -9.21 20.79
C SER A 13 5.43 -7.82 20.23
N GLY A 14 4.52 -7.18 19.50
CA GLY A 14 4.76 -5.86 18.90
C GLY A 14 5.65 -5.86 17.65
N ARG A 15 6.03 -7.05 17.15
CA ARG A 15 6.91 -7.20 15.97
C ARG A 15 6.35 -6.58 14.70
N PHE A 16 5.04 -6.36 14.63
CA PHE A 16 4.39 -5.67 13.52
C PHE A 16 4.97 -4.29 13.22
N LYS A 17 5.63 -3.63 14.19
CA LYS A 17 6.30 -2.33 14.02
C LYS A 17 7.58 -2.39 13.19
N GLU A 18 8.12 -3.58 12.97
CA GLU A 18 9.34 -3.81 12.17
C GLU A 18 9.04 -3.93 10.67
N PHE A 19 7.77 -3.84 10.27
CA PHE A 19 7.31 -4.08 8.89
C PHE A 19 6.50 -2.90 8.37
N ASP A 20 6.65 -2.59 7.08
CA ASP A 20 5.83 -1.58 6.40
C ASP A 20 4.39 -2.05 6.16
N ALA A 21 4.20 -3.35 5.95
CA ALA A 21 2.90 -3.97 5.69
C ALA A 21 2.84 -5.41 6.18
N ILE A 22 1.64 -5.86 6.54
CA ILE A 22 1.35 -7.20 7.05
C ILE A 22 0.30 -7.85 6.17
N LEU A 23 0.58 -9.05 5.68
CA LEU A 23 -0.36 -9.85 4.90
C LEU A 23 -1.00 -10.92 5.80
N ALA A 24 -2.24 -10.67 6.23
CA ALA A 24 -3.06 -11.67 6.90
C ALA A 24 -3.69 -12.63 5.89
N MET A 25 -3.87 -13.90 6.29
CA MET A 25 -4.46 -14.93 5.43
C MET A 25 -5.97 -14.87 5.35
N TYR A 26 -6.62 -14.31 6.36
CA TYR A 26 -8.05 -14.08 6.36
C TYR A 26 -8.40 -12.83 7.17
N HIS A 27 -9.63 -12.36 6.99
CA HIS A 27 -10.14 -11.07 7.48
C HIS A 27 -9.87 -10.83 8.97
N ASP A 28 -10.40 -11.69 9.84
CA ASP A 28 -10.34 -11.46 11.29
C ASP A 28 -8.93 -11.58 11.87
N GLN A 29 -8.04 -12.32 11.20
CA GLN A 29 -6.64 -12.45 11.61
C GLN A 29 -5.90 -11.11 11.59
N GLY A 30 -6.20 -10.27 10.60
CA GLY A 30 -5.59 -8.94 10.46
C GLY A 30 -6.45 -7.83 11.08
N LEU A 31 -7.78 -7.92 10.94
CA LEU A 31 -8.65 -6.81 11.28
C LEU A 31 -8.83 -6.64 12.80
N ILE A 32 -8.89 -7.73 13.57
CA ILE A 32 -8.98 -7.65 15.04
C ILE A 32 -7.80 -6.85 15.65
N PRO A 33 -6.53 -7.21 15.39
CA PRO A 33 -5.41 -6.46 15.93
C PRO A 33 -5.34 -5.04 15.34
N PHE A 34 -5.64 -4.87 14.05
CA PHE A 34 -5.69 -3.54 13.43
C PHE A 34 -6.66 -2.60 14.15
N LYS A 35 -7.89 -3.03 14.40
CA LYS A 35 -8.91 -2.25 15.12
C LYS A 35 -8.50 -1.91 16.55
N THR A 36 -7.81 -2.83 17.21
CA THR A 36 -7.31 -2.63 18.57
C THR A 36 -6.21 -1.56 18.61
N LEU A 37 -5.39 -1.47 17.57
CA LEU A 37 -4.27 -0.53 17.48
C LEU A 37 -4.66 0.84 16.90
N ALA A 38 -5.52 0.86 15.88
CA ALA A 38 -5.86 2.07 15.11
C ALA A 38 -7.12 2.78 15.62
N MET A 39 -7.92 2.14 16.49
CA MET A 39 -9.17 2.65 17.07
C MET A 39 -10.04 3.40 16.03
N ASP A 40 -10.09 4.73 16.12
CA ASP A 40 -10.95 5.61 15.31
C ASP A 40 -10.26 6.23 14.09
N ALA A 41 -8.96 6.00 13.89
CA ALA A 41 -8.18 6.59 12.80
C ALA A 41 -7.91 5.61 11.63
N GLY A 42 -8.43 4.39 11.70
CA GLY A 42 -8.26 3.38 10.65
C GLY A 42 -8.83 3.84 9.30
N VAL A 43 -8.17 3.42 8.21
CA VAL A 43 -8.58 3.69 6.82
C VAL A 43 -8.57 2.38 6.03
N ASN A 44 -9.63 2.15 5.27
CA ASN A 44 -9.70 1.05 4.32
C ASN A 44 -9.22 1.52 2.94
N PHE A 45 -8.15 0.91 2.45
CA PHE A 45 -7.60 1.16 1.10
C PHE A 45 -7.85 -0.05 0.20
N THR A 46 -8.24 0.20 -1.05
CA THR A 46 -8.42 -0.86 -2.05
C THR A 46 -7.29 -0.80 -3.08
N ALA A 47 -6.33 -1.72 -2.93
CA ALA A 47 -5.25 -1.91 -3.89
C ALA A 47 -5.74 -2.56 -5.19
N GLY A 48 -4.99 -2.37 -6.28
CA GLY A 48 -5.24 -3.03 -7.58
C GLY A 48 -6.24 -2.33 -8.51
N LEU A 49 -6.92 -1.28 -8.05
CA LEU A 49 -7.79 -0.47 -8.90
C LEU A 49 -6.99 0.59 -9.70
N PRO A 50 -7.45 0.96 -10.92
CA PRO A 50 -6.83 2.02 -11.71
C PRO A 50 -7.00 3.40 -11.04
N ILE A 51 -8.00 3.56 -10.19
CA ILE A 51 -8.25 4.78 -9.41
C ILE A 51 -7.77 4.64 -7.96
N VAL A 52 -7.60 5.77 -7.27
CA VAL A 52 -7.38 5.79 -5.82
C VAL A 52 -8.74 5.63 -5.14
N ARG A 53 -8.87 4.60 -4.28
CA ARG A 53 -10.08 4.38 -3.47
C ARG A 53 -9.71 4.11 -2.02
N THR A 54 -10.15 5.01 -1.15
CA THR A 54 -10.12 4.87 0.30
C THR A 54 -11.54 4.93 0.86
N SER A 55 -11.75 4.44 2.08
CA SER A 55 -13.01 4.56 2.79
C SER A 55 -12.77 4.60 4.30
N PRO A 56 -13.68 5.18 5.09
CA PRO A 56 -13.62 5.07 6.54
C PRO A 56 -13.68 3.59 6.97
N ASP A 57 -13.24 3.35 8.19
CA ASP A 57 -13.14 2.02 8.77
C ASP A 57 -14.31 1.69 9.70
N HIS A 58 -15.25 2.60 9.91
CA HIS A 58 -16.46 2.34 10.68
C HIS A 58 -17.66 1.97 9.79
N GLY A 59 -18.69 1.36 10.41
CA GLY A 59 -19.98 1.11 9.78
C GLY A 59 -20.89 2.36 9.74
N THR A 60 -22.16 2.15 9.44
CA THR A 60 -23.14 3.24 9.27
C THR A 60 -23.58 3.93 10.56
N ALA A 61 -23.41 3.27 11.71
CA ALA A 61 -23.75 3.79 13.04
C ALA A 61 -25.15 4.44 13.13
N TYR A 62 -26.19 3.74 12.65
CA TYR A 62 -27.57 4.26 12.58
C TYR A 62 -28.13 4.78 13.91
N ASN A 63 -27.69 4.22 15.04
CA ASN A 63 -28.10 4.63 16.38
C ASN A 63 -27.69 6.07 16.75
N ILE A 64 -26.70 6.66 16.06
CA ILE A 64 -26.23 8.03 16.28
C ILE A 64 -26.48 8.98 15.10
N ALA A 65 -27.13 8.50 14.04
CA ALA A 65 -27.47 9.32 12.89
C ALA A 65 -28.35 10.52 13.30
N GLY A 66 -27.99 11.72 12.85
CA GLY A 66 -28.70 12.97 13.17
C GLY A 66 -28.49 13.50 14.60
N LYS A 67 -27.68 12.83 15.43
CA LYS A 67 -27.42 13.26 16.82
C LYS A 67 -26.17 14.13 16.99
N ASN A 68 -25.41 14.34 15.92
CA ASN A 68 -24.13 15.07 15.94
C ASN A 68 -23.09 14.49 16.94
N LEU A 69 -23.07 13.15 17.06
CA LEU A 69 -22.17 12.42 17.97
C LEU A 69 -21.08 11.62 17.25
N ALA A 70 -21.12 11.55 15.92
CA ALA A 70 -20.17 10.76 15.15
C ALA A 70 -18.80 11.46 15.12
N SER A 71 -17.73 10.69 15.28
CA SER A 71 -16.37 11.16 15.01
C SER A 71 -16.12 11.19 13.51
N ASP A 72 -15.60 12.30 12.99
CA ASP A 72 -15.24 12.44 11.58
C ASP A 72 -13.79 12.02 11.29
N GLU A 73 -13.04 11.57 12.31
CA GLU A 73 -11.60 11.32 12.22
C GLU A 73 -11.24 10.27 11.16
N SER A 74 -11.83 9.07 11.19
CA SER A 74 -11.58 8.02 10.18
C SER A 74 -11.88 8.50 8.75
N PHE A 75 -12.96 9.28 8.58
CA PHE A 75 -13.34 9.82 7.28
C PHE A 75 -12.32 10.86 6.79
N ARG A 76 -11.88 11.74 7.69
CA ARG A 76 -10.84 12.74 7.41
C ARG A 76 -9.51 12.06 7.03
N GLN A 77 -9.10 11.05 7.79
CA GLN A 77 -7.90 10.26 7.48
C GLN A 77 -8.01 9.55 6.13
N ALA A 78 -9.19 9.04 5.77
CA ALA A 78 -9.41 8.43 4.46
C ALA A 78 -9.21 9.42 3.31
N ILE A 79 -9.59 10.69 3.47
CA ILE A 79 -9.35 11.76 2.50
C ILE A 79 -7.85 12.06 2.39
N TYR A 80 -7.17 12.26 3.52
CA TYR A 80 -5.73 12.58 3.53
C TYR A 80 -4.91 11.44 2.92
N MET A 81 -5.20 10.19 3.28
CA MET A 81 -4.59 9.01 2.67
C MET A 81 -4.80 8.97 1.15
N ALA A 82 -5.99 9.34 0.65
CA ALA A 82 -6.22 9.39 -0.79
C ALA A 82 -5.34 10.43 -1.49
N MET A 83 -5.16 11.61 -0.87
CA MET A 83 -4.28 12.66 -1.38
C MET A 83 -2.82 12.20 -1.41
N ASP A 84 -2.37 11.51 -0.37
CA ASP A 84 -1.00 11.02 -0.26
C ASP A 84 -0.73 9.90 -1.29
N ILE A 85 -1.66 8.95 -1.44
CA ILE A 85 -1.54 7.90 -2.47
C ILE A 85 -1.51 8.50 -3.88
N PHE A 86 -2.35 9.52 -4.15
CA PHE A 86 -2.34 10.20 -5.44
C PHE A 86 -0.98 10.85 -5.74
N ARG A 87 -0.42 11.58 -4.79
CA ARG A 87 0.91 12.20 -4.91
C ARG A 87 2.01 11.15 -5.09
N ASN A 88 1.95 10.06 -4.33
CA ASN A 88 2.92 8.96 -4.42
C ASN A 88 2.88 8.26 -5.78
N ARG A 89 1.69 8.09 -6.39
CA ARG A 89 1.57 7.55 -7.75
C ARG A 89 2.27 8.46 -8.76
N ILE A 90 2.03 9.77 -8.71
CA ILE A 90 2.71 10.73 -9.61
C ILE A 90 4.23 10.67 -9.43
N ALA A 91 4.70 10.68 -8.18
CA ALA A 91 6.12 10.64 -7.86
C ALA A 91 6.80 9.33 -8.28
N TYR A 92 6.05 8.22 -8.33
CA TYR A 92 6.53 6.94 -8.85
C TYR A 92 6.49 6.89 -10.38
N ASP A 93 5.41 7.40 -10.99
CA ASP A 93 5.19 7.35 -12.42
C ASP A 93 6.23 8.19 -13.15
N GLU A 94 6.52 9.41 -12.70
CA GLU A 94 7.47 10.34 -13.33
C GLU A 94 8.85 9.71 -13.65
N PRO A 95 9.60 9.12 -12.69
CA PRO A 95 10.87 8.47 -12.98
C PRO A 95 10.71 7.14 -13.73
N SER A 96 9.57 6.46 -13.61
CA SER A 96 9.33 5.18 -14.29
C SER A 96 8.94 5.31 -15.76
N ARG A 97 8.73 6.54 -16.27
CA ARG A 97 8.34 6.79 -17.68
C ARG A 97 9.35 6.31 -18.71
N ASN A 98 10.64 6.31 -18.38
CA ASN A 98 11.71 5.86 -19.28
C ASN A 98 12.73 5.01 -18.51
N PRO A 99 12.41 3.74 -18.22
CA PRO A 99 13.31 2.89 -17.47
C PRO A 99 14.58 2.62 -18.27
N LEU A 100 15.72 2.55 -17.60
CA LEU A 100 16.98 2.16 -18.24
C LEU A 100 16.82 0.80 -18.91
N LYS A 101 17.29 0.69 -20.16
CA LYS A 101 17.35 -0.59 -20.87
C LYS A 101 18.18 -1.57 -20.04
N LYS A 102 17.65 -2.78 -19.81
CA LYS A 102 18.38 -3.84 -19.09
C LYS A 102 19.63 -4.19 -19.89
N MET A 103 20.80 -3.96 -19.31
CA MET A 103 22.05 -4.47 -19.88
C MET A 103 22.15 -5.96 -19.56
N PHE A 104 22.04 -6.81 -20.59
CA PHE A 104 22.44 -8.19 -20.48
C PHE A 104 23.96 -8.24 -20.68
N PHE A 105 24.71 -8.49 -19.61
CA PHE A 105 26.11 -8.90 -19.75
C PHE A 105 26.13 -10.41 -19.92
N ASP A 106 26.26 -10.87 -21.16
CA ASP A 106 26.56 -12.26 -21.40
C ASP A 106 28.03 -12.50 -20.98
N ARG A 107 28.26 -13.41 -20.04
CA ARG A 107 29.63 -13.82 -19.66
C ARG A 107 30.09 -14.90 -20.64
N GLY A 108 30.17 -14.53 -21.92
CA GLY A 108 30.67 -15.32 -23.03
C GLY A 108 31.64 -14.48 -23.87
N LYS A 109 32.65 -15.11 -24.46
CA LYS A 109 33.86 -14.47 -25.03
C LYS A 109 33.68 -13.59 -26.28
N ASP A 110 32.45 -13.25 -26.67
CA ASP A 110 32.15 -12.46 -27.87
C ASP A 110 31.42 -11.18 -27.45
N ASP A 111 32.19 -10.12 -27.19
CA ASP A 111 31.68 -8.81 -26.77
C ASP A 111 30.91 -8.10 -27.91
N GLU A 112 29.61 -8.39 -28.07
CA GLU A 112 28.72 -7.46 -28.79
C GLU A 112 28.42 -6.25 -27.90
N LYS A 113 29.12 -5.13 -28.16
CA LYS A 113 28.81 -3.85 -27.55
C LYS A 113 27.50 -3.31 -28.10
N LEU A 114 26.46 -3.30 -27.27
CA LEU A 114 25.18 -2.64 -27.58
C LEU A 114 25.39 -1.12 -27.68
N ASP A 115 25.10 -0.53 -28.84
CA ASP A 115 25.13 0.92 -29.06
C ASP A 115 23.84 1.57 -28.56
N LEU A 116 23.95 2.35 -27.49
CA LEU A 116 22.83 3.00 -26.79
C LEU A 116 22.32 4.26 -27.49
N THR A 117 22.92 4.66 -28.62
CA THR A 117 22.53 5.86 -29.38
C THR A 117 21.65 5.58 -30.59
N LYS A 118 21.41 4.31 -30.94
CA LYS A 118 20.50 3.95 -32.03
C LYS A 118 19.04 4.09 -31.57
N GLU A 119 18.34 5.04 -32.16
CA GLU A 119 16.87 5.02 -32.22
C GLU A 119 16.47 3.80 -33.06
N GLU A 120 15.65 2.91 -32.49
CA GLU A 120 15.04 1.82 -33.24
C GLU A 120 14.08 2.45 -34.26
N THR A 121 14.47 2.50 -35.54
CA THR A 121 13.55 2.79 -36.64
C THR A 121 12.47 1.70 -36.69
N GLU A 122 11.22 2.15 -36.74
CA GLU A 122 9.94 1.42 -36.71
C GLU A 122 9.90 0.07 -37.46
#